data_AF-A0A0P4UYS6-F1
#
_entry.id   AF-A0A0P4UYS6-F1
#
_cell.length_a   1.000
_cell.length_b   1.000
_cell.length_c   1.000
_cell.angle_alpha   90.00
_cell.angle_beta   90.00
_cell.angle_gamma   90.00
#
_symmetry.space_group_name_H-M   'P 1'
#
loop_
_entity.id
_entity.type
_entity.pdbx_description
1 polymer ?
#
loop_
_entity_poly.entity_id
_entity_poly.type
_entity_poly.pdbx_seq_one_letter_code
_entity_poly.pdbx_strand_id
1 'polypeptide(L)'
;MRILQTSSIGQLQACSNTSNELARRIVSQLYRFDYLRLQQQYHPYFAGNEDVYCLVRNTGAKAPLLFASGVLYDPNTHQIYQAKG
;
A
#
# COMPACT_ATOMS: atom_id res chain seq x y z
N MET A 1 -9.08 -18.46 -4.11
CA MET A 1 -8.31 -17.20 -3.96
C MET A 1 -9.31 -16.09 -3.66
N ARG A 2 -9.35 -15.59 -2.42
CA ARG A 2 -10.24 -14.49 -2.04
C ARG A 2 -9.54 -13.19 -2.46
N ILE A 3 -10.12 -12.40 -3.36
CA ILE A 3 -9.56 -11.10 -3.74
C ILE A 3 -9.58 -10.23 -2.48
N LEU A 4 -8.42 -10.02 -1.89
CA LEU A 4 -8.21 -9.10 -0.79
C LEU A 4 -8.16 -7.70 -1.42
N GLN A 5 -9.32 -7.03 -1.42
CA GLN A 5 -9.56 -5.61 -1.73
C GLN A 5 -8.53 -4.90 -2.63
N THR A 6 -8.96 -4.54 -3.84
CA THR A 6 -8.21 -3.66 -4.73
C THR A 6 -8.53 -2.20 -4.45
N SER A 7 -7.51 -1.35 -4.37
CA SER A 7 -7.67 0.09 -4.15
C SER A 7 -6.66 0.88 -4.96
N SER A 8 -7.11 2.03 -5.48
CA SER A 8 -6.25 3.06 -6.07
C SER A 8 -5.79 4.07 -5.00
N ILE A 9 -4.74 4.85 -5.32
CA ILE A 9 -4.25 5.90 -4.40
C ILE A 9 -5.33 6.96 -4.14
N GLY A 10 -6.10 7.36 -5.16
CA GLY A 10 -7.18 8.33 -5.02
C GLY A 10 -8.30 7.82 -4.11
N GLN A 11 -8.68 6.54 -4.25
CA GLN A 11 -9.64 5.90 -3.34
C GLN A 11 -9.11 5.85 -1.90
N LEU A 12 -7.85 5.49 -1.70
CA LEU A 12 -7.23 5.48 -0.36
C LEU A 12 -7.20 6.88 0.24
N GLN A 13 -6.88 7.91 -0.55
CA GLN A 13 -6.90 9.30 -0.12
C GLN A 13 -8.31 9.72 0.34
N ALA A 14 -9.33 9.42 -0.47
CA ALA A 14 -10.72 9.77 -0.17
C ALA A 14 -11.24 9.06 1.09
N CYS A 15 -10.93 7.78 1.27
CA CYS A 15 -11.40 6.99 2.41
C CYS A 15 -10.66 7.29 3.73
N SER A 16 -9.38 7.68 3.67
CA SER A 16 -8.55 7.92 4.86
C SER A 16 -8.48 9.39 5.27
N ASN A 17 -9.07 10.29 4.48
CA ASN A 17 -8.96 11.74 4.66
C ASN A 17 -7.50 12.21 4.85
N THR A 18 -6.58 11.58 4.12
CA THR A 18 -5.14 11.84 4.21
C THR A 18 -4.63 12.62 3.00
N SER A 19 -3.42 13.19 3.08
CA SER A 19 -2.85 13.90 1.93
C SER A 19 -2.41 12.93 0.82
N ASN A 20 -2.46 13.38 -0.44
CA ASN A 20 -2.03 12.57 -1.57
C ASN A 20 -0.57 12.10 -1.43
N GLU A 21 0.31 12.97 -0.94
CA GLU A 21 1.72 12.66 -0.66
C GLU A 21 1.87 11.56 0.39
N LEU A 22 1.11 11.62 1.49
CA LEU A 22 1.17 10.60 2.53
C LEU A 22 0.63 9.26 2.01
N ALA A 23 -0.48 9.28 1.27
CA ALA A 23 -1.05 8.08 0.65
C ALA A 23 -0.05 7.42 -0.30
N ARG A 24 0.60 8.20 -1.19
CA ARG A 24 1.65 7.71 -2.09
C ARG A 24 2.82 7.11 -1.32
N ARG A 25 3.26 7.76 -0.24
CA ARG A 25 4.37 7.28 0.59
C ARG A 25 4.03 5.93 1.25
N ILE A 26 2.84 5.81 1.83
CA ILE A 26 2.37 4.57 2.46
C ILE A 26 2.28 3.44 1.43
N VAL A 27 1.60 3.68 0.30
CA VAL A 27 1.43 2.69 -0.78
C VAL A 27 2.77 2.24 -1.32
N SER A 28 3.71 3.17 -1.54
CA SER A 28 5.06 2.85 -2.02
C SER A 28 5.83 1.94 -1.05
N GLN A 29 5.73 2.19 0.25
CA GLN A 29 6.39 1.38 1.27
C GLN A 29 5.77 -0.02 1.36
N LEU A 30 4.43 -0.11 1.38
CA LEU A 30 3.73 -1.39 1.41
C LEU A 30 3.99 -2.22 0.14
N TYR A 31 4.09 -1.56 -1.02
CA TYR A 31 4.51 -2.21 -2.27
C TYR A 31 5.94 -2.74 -2.19
N ARG A 32 6.89 -1.94 -1.67
CA ARG A 32 8.29 -2.36 -1.50
C ARG A 32 8.48 -3.55 -0.56
N PHE A 33 7.60 -3.73 0.43
CA PHE A 33 7.64 -4.83 1.39
C PHE A 33 6.69 -5.99 1.05
N ASP A 34 6.25 -6.07 -0.21
CA ASP A 34 5.40 -7.14 -0.74
C ASP A 34 4.03 -7.29 -0.06
N TYR A 35 3.52 -6.22 0.57
CA TYR A 35 2.14 -6.19 1.06
C TYR A 35 1.14 -5.95 -0.06
N LEU A 36 1.53 -5.08 -1.01
CA LEU A 36 0.72 -4.73 -2.17
C LEU A 36 1.35 -5.26 -3.45
N ARG A 37 0.51 -5.60 -4.42
CA ARG A 37 0.93 -5.87 -5.80
C ARG A 37 0.17 -4.96 -6.73
N LEU A 38 0.86 -4.39 -7.72
CA LEU A 38 0.21 -3.65 -8.79
C LEU A 38 -0.62 -4.62 -9.64
N GLN A 39 -1.93 -4.40 -9.69
CA GLN A 39 -2.85 -5.23 -10.48
C GLN A 39 -3.19 -4.56 -11.80
N GLN A 40 -3.36 -3.24 -11.79
CA GLN A 40 -3.59 -2.45 -13.00
C GLN A 40 -2.67 -1.26 -12.96
N GLN A 41 -1.88 -1.10 -14.01
CA GLN A 41 -1.00 0.04 -14.18
C GLN A 41 -1.76 1.17 -14.88
N TYR A 42 -1.47 2.40 -14.46
CA TYR A 42 -1.83 3.60 -15.18
C TYR A 42 -1.46 3.47 -16.65
N HIS A 43 -2.43 3.77 -17.51
CA HIS A 43 -2.21 3.79 -18.95
C HIS A 43 -2.29 5.24 -19.45
N PRO A 44 -1.22 5.79 -20.04
CA PRO A 44 -1.11 7.23 -20.32
C PRO A 44 -2.12 7.77 -21.33
N TYR A 45 -2.78 6.88 -22.07
CA TYR A 45 -3.77 7.23 -23.09
C TYR A 45 -5.20 7.34 -22.54
N PHE A 46 -5.43 7.05 -21.26
CA PHE A 46 -6.77 7.11 -20.65
C PHE A 46 -6.77 8.09 -19.47
N ALA A 47 -7.46 9.22 -19.66
CA ALA A 47 -7.65 10.22 -18.61
C ALA A 47 -8.46 9.63 -17.45
N GLY A 48 -8.01 9.88 -16.21
CA GLY A 48 -8.69 9.41 -14.99
C GLY A 48 -8.35 7.98 -14.56
N ASN A 49 -7.45 7.28 -15.26
CA ASN A 49 -6.91 6.02 -14.76
C ASN A 49 -5.88 6.27 -13.65
N GLU A 50 -5.86 5.39 -12.66
CA GLU A 50 -4.89 5.36 -11.58
C GLU A 50 -4.27 3.96 -11.48
N ASP A 51 -3.06 3.88 -10.89
CA ASP A 51 -2.51 2.59 -10.48
C ASP A 51 -3.43 1.94 -9.43
N VAL A 52 -3.81 0.69 -9.66
CA VAL A 52 -4.64 -0.10 -8.75
C VAL A 52 -3.78 -1.17 -8.09
N TYR A 53 -3.77 -1.14 -6.77
CA TYR A 53 -3.01 -2.05 -5.93
C TYR A 53 -3.94 -3.07 -5.28
N CYS A 54 -3.48 -4.32 -5.22
CA CYS A 54 -4.15 -5.41 -4.54
C CYS A 54 -3.35 -5.80 -3.31
N LEU A 55 -4.04 -6.03 -2.19
CA LEU A 55 -3.41 -6.56 -0.98
C LEU A 55 -3.07 -8.04 -1.20
N VAL A 56 -1.79 -8.38 -1.29
CA VAL A 56 -1.35 -9.77 -1.53
C VAL A 56 -0.87 -10.45 -0.25
N ARG A 57 -0.50 -9.67 0.76
CA ARG A 57 -0.07 -10.18 2.06
C ARG A 57 -1.06 -9.80 3.13
N ASN A 58 -1.78 -10.79 3.63
CA ASN A 58 -2.63 -10.66 4.81
C ASN A 58 -2.00 -11.48 5.95
N THR A 59 -1.18 -10.81 6.76
CA THR A 59 -0.48 -11.45 7.88
C THR A 59 -1.34 -11.58 9.13
N GLY A 60 -2.54 -11.01 9.16
CA GLY A 60 -3.47 -11.10 10.28
C GLY A 60 -4.41 -9.89 10.36
N ALA A 61 -5.13 -9.78 11.47
CA ALA A 61 -6.18 -8.76 11.64
C ALA A 61 -5.65 -7.33 11.86
N LYS A 62 -4.38 -7.19 12.27
CA LYS A 62 -3.80 -5.88 12.58
C LYS A 62 -3.09 -5.31 11.35
N ALA A 63 -3.28 -4.02 11.08
CA ALA A 63 -2.54 -3.34 10.01
C ALA A 63 -1.05 -3.15 10.42
N PRO A 64 -0.11 -3.22 9.46
CA PRO A 64 1.28 -2.87 9.72
C PRO A 64 1.43 -1.38 10.05
N LEU A 65 2.40 -1.06 10.90
CA LEU A 65 2.71 0.31 11.33
C LEU A 65 3.90 0.83 10.53
N LEU A 66 3.71 1.96 9.83
CA LEU A 66 4.78 2.66 9.14
C LEU A 66 5.28 3.83 10.00
N PHE A 67 6.53 3.78 10.42
CA PHE A 67 7.18 4.85 11.17
C PHE A 67 7.70 5.96 10.24
N ALA A 68 7.86 7.17 10.77
CA ALA A 68 8.40 8.32 10.03
C ALA A 68 9.82 8.06 9.46
N SER A 69 10.59 7.17 10.10
CA SER A 69 11.89 6.68 9.65
C SER A 69 11.83 5.79 8.39
N GLY A 70 10.63 5.40 7.93
CA GLY A 70 10.45 4.47 6.82
C GLY A 70 10.53 2.99 7.23
N VAL A 71 10.62 2.70 8.53
CA VAL A 71 10.55 1.34 9.06
C VAL A 71 9.08 0.88 9.09
N LEU A 72 8.82 -0.32 8.57
CA LEU A 72 7.52 -0.97 8.66
C LEU A 72 7.57 -2.08 9.72
N TYR A 73 6.67 -2.04 10.69
CA TYR A 73 6.50 -3.10 11.69
C TYR A 73 5.17 -3.82 11.47
N ASP A 74 5.24 -5.15 11.38
CA ASP A 74 4.05 -5.99 11.31
C ASP A 74 3.71 -6.56 12.70
N PRO A 75 2.62 -6.11 13.35
CA PRO A 75 2.23 -6.60 14.66
C PRO A 75 1.65 -8.03 14.65
N ASN A 76 1.35 -8.62 13.50
CA ASN A 76 0.87 -10.00 13.43
C ASN A 76 2.02 -11.02 13.40
N THR A 77 3.14 -10.67 12.73
CA THR A 77 4.32 -11.53 12.61
C THR A 77 5.48 -11.09 13.50
N HIS A 78 5.37 -9.93 14.13
CA HIS A 78 6.45 -9.25 14.86
C HIS A 78 7.70 -8.99 14.00
N GLN A 79 7.54 -8.91 12.67
CA GLN A 79 8.63 -8.64 11.74
C GLN A 79 8.82 -7.15 11.53
N ILE A 80 10.08 -6.73 11.41
CA ILE A 80 10.48 -5.36 11.12
C ILE A 80 11.12 -5.35 9.74
N TYR A 81 10.63 -4.47 8.87
CA TYR A 81 11.16 -4.27 7.53
C TYR A 81 11.76 -2.87 7.43
N GLN A 82 12.99 -2.81 6.93
CA GLN A 82 13.69 -1.57 6.68
C GLN A 82 14.24 -1.60 5.27
N ALA A 83 13.99 -0.52 4.53
CA ALA A 83 14.64 -0.31 3.25
C ALA A 83 16.16 -0.29 3.44
N LYS A 84 16.87 -1.26 2.86
CA LYS A 84 18.31 -1.10 2.64
C LYS A 84 18.48 0.05 1.64
N GLY A 85 19.26 1.05 2.03
CA GLY A 85 19.59 2.22 1.20
C GLY A 85 20.24 1.82 -0.10
#